data_AF-A0A9W9MTP1-F1
#
_entry.id   AF-A0A9W9MTP1-F1
#
_cell.length_a   1.000
_cell.length_b   1.000
_cell.length_c   1.000
_cell.angle_alpha   90.00
_cell.angle_beta   90.00
_cell.angle_gamma   90.00
#
_symmetry.space_group_name_H-M   'P 1'
#
loop_
_entity.id
_entity.type
_entity.pdbx_description
1 polymer ?
#
loop_
_entity_poly.entity_id
_entity_poly.type
_entity_poly.pdbx_seq_one_letter_code
_entity_poly.pdbx_strand_id
1 'polypeptide(L)'
;PASIDSGSSQTDWNSNCEFFEFTRGRFIVDEAENLRKREIRFDLNRLASVAADSVGAARCIAIKKYPGGMFNKAFLMSMGYFFTYLTNQF
;
A
#
# COMPACT_ATOMS: atom_id res chain seq x y z
N PRO A 1 19.18 11.64 -28.94
CA PRO A 1 19.17 11.31 -27.49
C PRO A 1 17.76 10.91 -27.06
N ALA A 2 17.46 9.61 -27.15
CA ALA A 2 16.20 9.04 -26.70
C ALA A 2 16.20 9.01 -25.17
N SER A 3 15.44 9.90 -24.56
CA SER A 3 15.06 9.81 -23.15
C SER A 3 14.21 8.56 -22.98
N ILE A 4 14.81 7.49 -22.47
CA ILE A 4 14.08 6.37 -21.88
C ILE A 4 13.47 6.93 -20.61
N ASP A 5 12.27 7.51 -20.75
CA ASP A 5 11.32 7.64 -19.65
C ASP A 5 10.96 6.21 -19.25
N SER A 6 11.76 5.64 -18.35
CA SER A 6 11.40 4.40 -17.68
C SER A 6 10.25 4.73 -16.74
N GLY A 7 9.07 4.91 -17.33
CA GLY A 7 7.82 5.09 -16.63
C GLY A 7 7.73 3.98 -15.60
N SER A 8 7.92 4.34 -14.33
CA SER A 8 7.59 3.42 -13.27
C SER A 8 6.10 3.18 -13.44
N SER A 9 5.72 2.01 -13.94
CA SER A 9 4.33 1.59 -14.01
C SER A 9 3.68 2.00 -12.69
N GLN A 10 2.77 2.99 -12.74
CA GLN A 10 2.14 3.48 -11.54
C GLN A 10 1.33 2.31 -11.00
N THR A 11 1.85 1.64 -9.96
CA THR A 11 1.22 0.46 -9.41
C THR A 11 -0.13 0.89 -8.85
N ASP A 12 -1.21 0.45 -9.49
CA ASP A 12 -2.55 0.68 -8.98
C ASP A 12 -2.81 -0.29 -7.82
N TRP A 13 -2.59 0.19 -6.60
CA TRP A 13 -2.77 -0.58 -5.38
C TRP A 13 -4.25 -0.97 -5.15
N ASN A 14 -5.19 -0.23 -5.73
CA ASN A 14 -6.63 -0.49 -5.59
C ASN A 14 -7.11 -1.72 -6.38
N SER A 15 -6.32 -2.16 -7.38
CA SER A 15 -6.58 -3.35 -8.17
C SER A 15 -6.29 -4.66 -7.43
N ASN A 16 -5.58 -4.62 -6.30
CA ASN A 16 -5.31 -5.82 -5.50
C ASN A 16 -6.44 -6.08 -4.48
N CYS A 17 -7.37 -6.97 -4.83
CA CYS A 17 -8.51 -7.35 -3.99
C CYS A 17 -8.10 -7.93 -2.63
N GLU A 18 -6.98 -8.66 -2.55
CA GLU A 18 -6.52 -9.31 -1.31
C GLU A 18 -6.22 -8.29 -0.21
N PHE A 19 -5.95 -7.02 -0.55
CA PHE A 19 -5.77 -5.96 0.44
C PHE A 19 -7.03 -5.64 1.22
N PHE A 20 -8.20 -5.84 0.62
CA PHE A 20 -9.49 -5.50 1.22
C PHE A 20 -10.13 -6.69 1.94
N GLU A 21 -9.84 -7.92 1.50
CA GLU A 21 -10.44 -9.15 2.04
C GLU A 21 -10.03 -9.48 3.48
N PHE A 22 -10.81 -10.32 4.16
CA PHE A 22 -10.43 -10.86 5.46
C PHE A 22 -9.65 -12.16 5.27
N THR A 23 -8.41 -12.22 5.79
CA THR A 23 -7.49 -13.35 5.53
C THR A 23 -7.13 -14.16 6.79
N ARG A 24 -7.67 -13.81 7.98
CA ARG A 24 -7.31 -14.45 9.25
C ARG A 24 -8.38 -15.39 9.79
N GLY A 25 -8.44 -16.59 9.21
CA GLY A 25 -9.26 -17.68 9.72
C GLY A 25 -10.66 -17.73 9.11
N ARG A 26 -11.52 -18.56 9.69
CA ARG A 26 -12.90 -18.81 9.23
C ARG A 26 -13.88 -18.51 10.34
N PHE A 27 -15.07 -18.08 9.97
CA PHE A 27 -16.15 -17.84 10.91
C PHE A 27 -17.01 -19.10 11.04
N ILE A 28 -17.36 -19.46 12.27
CA ILE A 28 -18.21 -20.64 12.55
C ILE A 28 -19.68 -20.34 12.22
N VAL A 29 -20.09 -19.07 12.36
CA VAL A 29 -21.46 -18.60 12.18
C VAL A 29 -21.45 -17.34 11.33
N ASP A 30 -22.45 -17.18 10.45
CA ASP A 30 -22.66 -16.00 9.61
C ASP A 30 -21.41 -15.54 8.84
N GLU A 31 -20.70 -16.48 8.21
CA GLU A 31 -19.42 -16.20 7.55
C GLU A 31 -19.53 -15.11 6.50
N ALA A 32 -20.52 -15.19 5.60
CA ALA A 32 -20.72 -14.20 4.55
C ALA A 32 -20.95 -12.78 5.12
N GLU A 33 -21.71 -12.65 6.20
CA GLU A 33 -21.95 -11.36 6.85
C GLU A 33 -20.69 -10.85 7.55
N ASN A 34 -19.96 -11.73 8.22
CA ASN A 34 -18.72 -11.39 8.90
C ASN A 34 -17.62 -10.96 7.92
N LEU A 35 -17.52 -11.60 6.75
CA LEU A 35 -16.62 -11.22 5.66
C LEU A 35 -17.03 -9.85 5.09
N ARG A 36 -18.31 -9.68 4.73
CA ARG A 36 -18.82 -8.42 4.18
C ARG A 36 -18.60 -7.22 5.10
N LYS A 37 -18.78 -7.39 6.41
CA LYS A 37 -18.52 -6.31 7.40
C LYS A 37 -17.04 -5.91 7.49
N ARG A 38 -16.13 -6.80 7.11
CA ARG A 38 -14.67 -6.62 7.25
C ARG A 38 -13.97 -6.34 5.93
N GLU A 39 -14.64 -6.60 4.81
CA GLU A 39 -14.21 -6.24 3.47
C GLU A 39 -14.59 -4.77 3.16
N ILE A 40 -13.79 -3.85 3.70
CA ILE A 40 -13.95 -2.42 3.44
C ILE A 40 -12.93 -2.02 2.38
N ARG A 41 -13.43 -1.53 1.24
CA ARG A 41 -12.61 -0.89 0.20
C ARG A 41 -12.39 0.57 0.55
N PHE A 42 -11.17 1.03 0.33
CA PHE A 42 -10.75 2.42 0.50
C PHE A 42 -9.66 2.71 -0.54
N ASP A 43 -9.39 3.99 -0.77
CA ASP A 43 -8.40 4.40 -1.76
C ASP A 43 -6.97 4.20 -1.22
N LEU A 44 -6.39 3.06 -1.55
CA LEU A 44 -5.04 2.68 -1.16
C LEU A 44 -3.97 3.46 -1.94
N ASN A 45 -4.27 3.89 -3.17
CA ASN A 45 -3.38 4.79 -3.92
C ASN A 45 -3.25 6.14 -3.22
N ARG A 46 -4.38 6.71 -2.77
CA ARG A 46 -4.36 7.96 -2.03
C ARG A 46 -3.66 7.80 -0.68
N LEU A 47 -3.90 6.70 0.03
CA LEU A 47 -3.20 6.40 1.28
C LEU A 47 -1.69 6.33 1.07
N ALA A 48 -1.23 5.64 0.01
CA ALA A 48 0.18 5.52 -0.33
C ALA A 48 0.83 6.88 -0.67
N SER A 49 0.12 7.74 -1.41
CA SER A 49 0.57 9.10 -1.71
C SER A 49 0.74 9.91 -0.43
N VAL A 50 -0.29 9.97 0.43
CA VAL A 50 -0.26 10.73 1.68
C VAL A 50 0.84 10.22 2.62
N ALA A 51 1.04 8.90 2.68
CA ALA A 51 2.11 8.31 3.48
C ALA A 51 3.50 8.71 2.96
N ALA A 52 3.72 8.71 1.64
CA ALA A 52 4.98 9.18 1.05
C ALA A 52 5.23 10.67 1.33
N ASP A 53 4.20 11.50 1.16
CA ASP A 53 4.25 12.95 1.43
C ASP A 53 4.60 13.23 2.89
N SER A 54 4.01 12.47 3.83
CA SER A 54 4.24 12.65 5.28
C SER A 54 5.68 12.41 5.74
N VAL A 55 6.46 11.66 4.95
CA VAL A 55 7.86 11.33 5.26
C VAL A 55 8.85 11.94 4.26
N GLY A 56 8.38 12.79 3.35
CA GLY A 56 9.21 13.46 2.34
C GLY A 56 9.80 12.50 1.29
N ALA A 57 9.16 11.34 1.06
CA ALA A 57 9.58 10.40 0.03
C ALA A 57 8.94 10.73 -1.32
N ALA A 58 9.62 10.37 -2.42
CA ALA A 58 9.10 10.64 -3.77
C ALA A 58 7.85 9.81 -4.09
N ARG A 59 7.80 8.57 -3.60
CA ARG A 59 6.66 7.66 -3.74
C ARG A 59 6.75 6.45 -2.83
N CYS A 60 5.61 5.81 -2.58
CA CYS A 60 5.55 4.46 -2.07
C CYS A 60 5.93 3.46 -3.18
N ILE A 61 6.87 2.55 -2.88
CA ILE A 61 7.39 1.56 -3.84
C ILE A 61 6.87 0.14 -3.58
N ALA A 62 6.39 -0.15 -2.37
CA ALA A 62 5.81 -1.45 -2.04
C ALA A 62 4.79 -1.32 -0.91
N ILE A 63 3.71 -2.10 -0.98
CA ILE A 63 2.73 -2.25 0.09
C ILE A 63 2.57 -3.74 0.38
N LYS A 64 2.74 -4.10 1.66
CA LYS A 64 2.47 -5.44 2.17
C LYS A 64 1.39 -5.37 3.22
N LYS A 65 0.29 -6.08 3.02
CA LYS A 65 -0.72 -6.27 4.05
C LYS A 65 -0.24 -7.31 5.06
N TYR A 66 -0.27 -6.95 6.33
CA TYR A 66 -0.14 -7.94 7.39
C TYR A 66 -1.48 -8.58 7.69
N PRO A 67 -1.49 -9.83 8.18
CA PRO A 67 -2.70 -10.43 8.71
C PRO A 67 -3.21 -9.54 9.86
N GLY A 68 -4.26 -8.73 9.61
CA GLY A 68 -4.86 -7.82 10.58
C GLY A 68 -5.79 -8.53 11.56
N GLY A 69 -6.09 -7.89 12.70
CA GLY A 69 -7.10 -8.39 13.64
C GLY A 69 -8.51 -8.31 13.07
N MET A 70 -9.52 -8.58 13.89
CA MET A 70 -10.92 -8.68 13.44
C MET A 70 -11.39 -7.48 12.60
N PHE A 71 -11.06 -6.25 12.98
CA PHE A 71 -11.57 -5.03 12.31
C PHE A 71 -10.47 -4.07 11.85
N ASN A 72 -9.24 -4.19 12.35
CA ASN A 72 -8.12 -3.34 11.95
C ASN A 72 -7.31 -4.00 10.84
N LYS A 73 -6.91 -3.19 9.84
CA LYS A 73 -5.97 -3.62 8.80
C LYS A 73 -4.62 -2.96 9.07
N ALA A 74 -3.55 -3.75 8.99
CA ALA A 74 -2.18 -3.28 9.16
C ALA A 74 -1.44 -3.44 7.83
N PHE A 75 -0.79 -2.37 7.38
CA PHE A 75 -0.02 -2.35 6.15
C PHE A 75 1.40 -1.90 6.45
N LEU A 76 2.38 -2.60 5.89
CA LEU A 76 3.75 -2.13 5.78
C LEU A 76 3.91 -1.45 4.42
N MET A 77 4.30 -0.18 4.45
CA MET A 77 4.60 0.59 3.25
C MET A 77 6.10 0.85 3.18
N SER A 78 6.71 0.56 2.04
CA SER A 78 8.10 0.88 1.77
C SER A 78 8.17 2.13 0.89
N MET A 79 9.01 3.07 1.29
CA MET A 79 9.15 4.36 0.62
C MET A 79 10.46 4.40 -0.17
N GLY A 80 10.38 4.87 -1.42
CA GLY A 80 11.55 5.11 -2.23
C GLY A 80 12.07 6.53 -1.98
N TYR A 81 13.25 6.63 -1.37
CA TYR A 81 13.99 7.89 -1.33
C TYR A 81 14.88 7.97 -2.57
N PHE A 82 14.78 9.06 -3.31
CA PHE A 82 15.80 9.40 -4.29
C PHE A 82 16.95 10.02 -3.49
N PHE A 83 18.08 9.32 -3.35
CA PHE A 83 19.31 9.97 -2.91
C PHE A 83 19.75 10.92 -4.02
N THR A 84 19.25 12.16 -4.02
CA THR A 84 19.96 13.23 -4.71
C THR A 84 21.26 13.42 -3.94
N TYR A 85 22.35 12.97 -4.54
CA TYR A 85 23.71 13.13 -4.07
C TYR A 85 23.95 14.50 -3.42
N LEU A 86 23.95 14.54 -2.08
CA LEU A 86 24.83 15.43 -1.34
C LEU A 86 26.09 14.64 -1.01
N THR A 87 26.87 14.36 -2.06
CA THR A 87 28.30 14.06 -1.92
C THR A 87 29.03 15.08 -2.79
N ASN A 88 29.03 16.34 -2.36
CA ASN A 88 30.00 17.36 -2.77
C ASN A 88 29.79 18.62 -1.93
N GLN A 89 30.18 18.55 -0.66
CA GLN A 89 30.73 19.67 0.11
C GLN A 89 31.26 19.07 1.43
N PHE A 90 32.43 18.44 1.39
CA PHE A 90 33.52 18.48 2.38
C PHE A 90 34.71 17.67 1.82
#